data_AF-A0A8J2SSI8-F1
#
_entry.id   AF-A0A8J2SSI8-F1
#
_cell.length_a   1.000
_cell.length_b   1.000
_cell.length_c   1.000
_cell.angle_alpha   90.00
_cell.angle_beta   90.00
_cell.angle_gamma   90.00
#
_symmetry.space_group_name_H-M   'P 1'
#
loop_
_entity.id
_entity.type
_entity.pdbx_description
1 polymer ?
#
loop_
_entity_poly.entity_id
_entity_poly.type
_entity_poly.pdbx_seq_one_letter_code
_entity_poly.pdbx_strand_id
1 'polypeptide(L)'
;MSPAEWAFLGATALWNAILLYTATPQGGVFERRLCCAACPVACVLYLALGQLALGGGACYGRAALAANDEDTEVAATVPCALFGALFAQSVVQCAVARARPAKGRVAEAAAWPCAGVQALTLLYYVVERSDAACLVMAPPFLANMSSVTARPLHLVLWTCSVSAQVLAIYSVERELSARMPRPPPTNARRDCCAALVAVQVMCWCSALLDARAPGATGYGLALAALSCAAFYALLAKGVRGPLARGAAAARRGKDERIAAQLERAAVFFTVAWHGFPLVWGAGVLGVVGDARVRLGYVLCDVVAKFLPASIYVSLAVDP
;
A
#
# COMPACT_ATOMS: atom_id res chain seq x y z
N MET A 1 -1.50 22.16 19.01
CA MET A 1 -2.02 21.18 18.05
C MET A 1 -3.47 21.49 17.73
N SER A 2 -3.86 21.41 16.45
CA SER A 2 -5.22 21.69 15.99
C SER A 2 -6.18 20.50 16.27
N PRO A 3 -7.51 20.72 16.30
CA PRO A 3 -8.48 19.62 16.40
C PRO A 3 -8.34 18.56 15.30
N ALA A 4 -7.93 18.97 14.09
CA ALA A 4 -7.71 18.06 12.97
C ALA A 4 -6.49 17.15 13.19
N GLU A 5 -5.39 17.68 13.75
CA GLU A 5 -4.20 16.89 14.12
C GLU A 5 -4.53 15.82 15.17
N TRP A 6 -5.33 16.17 16.18
CA TRP A 6 -5.80 15.20 17.17
C TRP A 6 -6.70 14.12 16.55
N ALA A 7 -7.62 14.51 15.66
CA ALA A 7 -8.46 13.57 14.93
C ALA A 7 -7.63 12.62 14.07
N PHE A 8 -6.57 13.09 13.42
CA PHE A 8 -5.68 12.27 12.61
C PHE A 8 -4.79 11.33 13.44
N LEU A 9 -4.29 11.76 14.60
CA LEU A 9 -3.62 10.84 15.53
C LEU A 9 -4.58 9.77 16.05
N GLY A 10 -5.81 10.15 16.39
CA GLY A 10 -6.87 9.22 16.76
C GLY A 10 -7.19 8.22 15.65
N ALA A 11 -7.25 8.69 14.39
CA ALA A 11 -7.46 7.85 13.23
C ALA A 11 -6.27 6.92 12.95
N THR A 12 -5.04 7.40 13.15
CA THR A 12 -3.81 6.57 13.05
C THR A 12 -3.83 5.47 14.11
N ALA A 13 -4.20 5.81 15.35
CA ALA A 13 -4.34 4.85 16.43
C ALA A 13 -5.44 3.82 16.15
N LEU A 14 -6.61 4.28 15.68
CA LEU A 14 -7.72 3.41 15.28
C LEU A 14 -7.33 2.50 14.11
N TRP A 15 -6.63 3.03 13.11
CA TRP A 15 -6.11 2.28 11.99
C TRP A 15 -5.14 1.19 12.44
N ASN A 16 -4.18 1.53 13.30
CA ASN A 16 -3.26 0.55 13.89
C ASN A 16 -4.00 -0.50 14.74
N ALA A 17 -5.05 -0.10 15.46
CA ALA A 17 -5.91 -1.03 16.19
C ALA A 17 -6.67 -1.98 15.27
N ILE A 18 -7.20 -1.49 14.13
CA ILE A 18 -7.84 -2.31 13.10
C ILE A 18 -6.82 -3.26 12.46
N LEU A 19 -5.61 -2.78 12.13
CA LEU A 19 -4.53 -3.61 11.60
C LEU A 19 -4.13 -4.71 12.57
N LEU A 20 -3.99 -4.40 13.85
CA LEU A 20 -3.71 -5.39 14.88
C LEU A 20 -4.87 -6.38 15.03
N TYR A 21 -6.11 -5.89 15.07
CA TYR A 21 -7.31 -6.72 15.16
C TYR A 21 -7.40 -7.69 13.97
N THR A 22 -7.24 -7.19 12.74
CA THR A 22 -7.25 -8.00 11.50
C THR A 22 -6.11 -9.02 11.46
N ALA A 23 -4.93 -8.69 12.01
CA ALA A 23 -3.82 -9.62 12.16
C ALA A 23 -4.05 -10.66 13.28
N THR A 24 -4.96 -10.41 14.24
CA THR A 24 -5.33 -11.36 15.29
C THR A 24 -6.50 -12.26 14.85
N PRO A 25 -6.39 -13.59 14.97
CA PRO A 25 -7.51 -14.46 14.69
C PRO A 25 -8.52 -14.38 15.86
N GLN A 26 -9.62 -13.65 15.68
CA GLN A 26 -10.83 -13.87 16.46
C GLN A 26 -11.69 -14.95 15.78
N GLY A 27 -12.39 -15.73 16.59
CA GLY A 27 -13.08 -16.94 16.17
C GLY A 27 -14.32 -16.63 15.35
N GLY A 28 -14.20 -16.65 14.02
CA GLY A 28 -15.34 -16.61 13.11
C GLY A 28 -14.93 -16.32 11.66
N VAL A 29 -15.56 -16.95 10.68
CA VAL A 29 -15.35 -16.64 9.24
C VAL A 29 -16.01 -15.31 8.86
N PHE A 30 -17.12 -14.98 9.53
CA PHE A 30 -17.93 -13.78 9.28
C PHE A 30 -17.24 -12.49 9.70
N GLU A 31 -16.68 -12.44 10.91
CA GLU A 31 -15.91 -11.30 11.44
C GLU A 31 -14.71 -10.96 10.55
N ARG A 32 -14.05 -11.95 9.96
CA ARG A 32 -12.85 -11.77 9.12
C ARG A 32 -13.14 -11.15 7.76
N ARG A 33 -14.23 -11.57 7.11
CA ARG A 33 -14.70 -10.97 5.85
C ARG A 33 -15.11 -9.51 6.08
N LEU A 34 -15.75 -9.24 7.21
CA LEU A 34 -16.09 -7.90 7.64
C LEU A 34 -14.84 -7.03 7.83
N CYS A 35 -13.79 -7.56 8.46
CA CYS A 35 -12.51 -6.86 8.64
C CYS A 35 -11.77 -6.56 7.34
N CYS A 36 -11.73 -7.51 6.40
CA CYS A 36 -11.13 -7.29 5.08
C CYS A 36 -11.93 -6.29 4.25
N ALA A 37 -13.26 -6.22 4.43
CA ALA A 37 -14.13 -5.23 3.81
C ALA A 37 -14.08 -3.85 4.52
N ALA A 38 -13.85 -3.82 5.83
CA ALA A 38 -13.72 -2.61 6.63
C ALA A 38 -12.36 -1.94 6.47
N CYS A 39 -11.31 -2.71 6.15
CA CYS A 39 -9.96 -2.20 5.90
C CYS A 39 -9.93 -1.11 4.80
N PRO A 40 -10.55 -1.30 3.61
CA PRO A 40 -10.71 -0.24 2.61
C PRO A 40 -11.44 1.01 3.13
N VAL A 41 -12.51 0.84 3.90
CA VAL A 41 -13.29 1.96 4.47
C VAL A 41 -12.44 2.73 5.48
N ALA A 42 -11.73 2.03 6.36
CA ALA A 42 -10.80 2.63 7.31
C ALA A 42 -9.63 3.32 6.60
N CYS A 43 -9.14 2.78 5.48
CA CYS A 43 -8.13 3.44 4.65
C CYS A 43 -8.65 4.75 4.03
N VAL A 44 -9.88 4.74 3.50
CA VAL A 44 -10.52 5.92 2.92
C VAL A 44 -10.75 6.99 3.98
N LEU A 45 -11.23 6.60 5.17
CA LEU A 45 -11.39 7.51 6.30
C LEU A 45 -10.05 8.05 6.78
N TYR A 46 -9.01 7.21 6.82
CA TYR A 46 -7.66 7.63 7.19
C TYR A 46 -7.05 8.61 6.18
N LEU A 47 -7.27 8.38 4.88
CA LEU A 47 -6.85 9.29 3.81
C LEU A 47 -7.61 10.62 3.88
N ALA A 48 -8.93 10.59 4.10
CA ALA A 48 -9.75 11.79 4.24
C ALA A 48 -9.36 12.62 5.47
N LEU A 49 -9.09 11.97 6.61
CA LEU A 49 -8.60 12.62 7.81
C LEU A 49 -7.16 13.12 7.66
N GLY A 50 -6.33 12.38 6.92
CA GLY A 50 -5.00 12.83 6.52
C GLY A 50 -5.06 14.11 5.69
N GLN A 51 -5.95 14.18 4.71
CA GLN A 51 -6.20 15.39 3.93
C GLN A 51 -6.64 16.57 4.80
N LEU A 52 -7.55 16.35 5.75
CA LEU A 52 -8.07 17.39 6.64
C LEU A 52 -7.04 17.87 7.68
N ALA A 53 -6.18 16.98 8.15
CA ALA A 53 -5.25 17.26 9.25
C ALA A 53 -3.87 17.70 8.78
N LEU A 54 -3.38 17.09 7.71
CA LEU A 54 -2.04 17.32 7.18
C LEU A 54 -2.05 18.28 5.99
N GLY A 55 -3.24 18.63 5.49
CA GLY A 55 -3.39 19.28 4.20
C GLY A 55 -2.95 18.36 3.06
N GLY A 56 -3.36 18.71 1.85
CA GLY A 56 -2.81 18.11 0.65
C GLY A 56 -2.62 19.23 -0.32
N GLY A 57 -1.40 19.74 -0.49
CA GLY A 57 -1.18 20.66 -1.61
C GLY A 57 -1.65 19.94 -2.87
N ALA A 58 -2.46 20.57 -3.72
CA ALA A 58 -2.75 19.97 -5.01
C ALA A 58 -1.42 19.89 -5.78
N CYS A 59 -0.92 18.68 -6.05
CA CYS A 59 0.23 18.53 -6.97
C CYS A 59 -0.18 18.86 -8.40
N TYR A 60 -1.47 18.66 -8.70
CA TYR A 60 -2.02 18.57 -10.05
C TYR A 60 -3.34 19.36 -10.20
N GLY A 61 -3.64 20.28 -9.29
CA GLY A 61 -4.84 21.13 -9.35
C GLY A 61 -4.79 22.13 -10.51
N ARG A 62 -5.93 22.75 -10.85
CA ARG A 62 -6.05 23.67 -12.00
C ARG A 62 -5.03 24.80 -11.99
N ALA A 63 -4.65 25.28 -10.80
CA ALA A 63 -3.64 26.33 -10.65
C ALA A 63 -2.20 25.87 -10.96
N ALA A 64 -1.87 24.59 -10.77
CA ALA A 64 -0.57 24.01 -11.12
C ALA A 64 -0.48 23.62 -12.60
N LEU A 65 -1.60 23.19 -13.20
CA LEU A 65 -1.72 22.86 -14.63
C LEU A 65 -1.64 24.11 -15.53
N ALA A 66 -1.96 25.29 -15.00
CA ALA A 66 -1.85 26.56 -15.73
C ALA A 66 -0.40 27.01 -15.99
N ALA A 67 0.60 26.34 -15.40
CA ALA A 67 2.02 26.69 -15.51
C ALA A 67 2.79 25.97 -16.65
N ASN A 68 2.11 25.22 -17.54
CA ASN A 68 2.67 24.52 -18.71
C ASN A 68 3.81 23.53 -18.42
N ASP A 69 3.46 22.28 -18.07
CA ASP A 69 4.36 21.14 -18.26
C ASP A 69 3.51 19.90 -18.60
N GLU A 70 3.63 19.36 -19.83
CA GLU A 70 2.89 18.17 -20.30
C GLU A 70 3.04 16.99 -19.31
N ASP A 71 4.22 16.87 -18.69
CA ASP A 71 4.54 15.86 -17.68
C ASP A 71 3.59 15.92 -16.46
N THR A 72 3.11 17.11 -16.09
CA THR A 72 2.22 17.33 -14.93
C THR A 72 0.78 16.90 -15.23
N GLU A 73 0.30 17.12 -16.45
CA GLU A 73 -1.05 16.67 -16.87
C GLU A 73 -1.11 15.14 -17.03
N VAL A 74 -0.05 14.55 -17.60
CA VAL A 74 0.10 13.09 -17.73
C VAL A 74 0.15 12.44 -16.35
N ALA A 75 0.97 12.96 -15.44
CA ALA A 75 1.11 12.45 -14.07
C ALA A 75 -0.19 12.55 -13.24
N ALA A 76 -1.13 13.42 -13.62
CA ALA A 76 -2.44 13.55 -12.99
C ALA A 76 -3.51 12.63 -13.59
N THR A 77 -3.53 12.53 -14.92
CA THR A 77 -4.63 11.91 -15.67
C THR A 77 -4.46 10.41 -15.83
N VAL A 78 -3.24 9.97 -16.13
CA VAL A 78 -2.93 8.57 -16.39
C VAL A 78 -3.17 7.70 -15.14
N PRO A 79 -2.77 8.10 -13.92
CA PRO A 79 -3.05 7.28 -12.74
C PRO A 79 -4.54 7.16 -12.44
N CYS A 80 -5.32 8.23 -12.59
CA CYS A 80 -6.78 8.19 -12.41
C CYS A 80 -7.42 7.15 -13.34
N ALA A 81 -7.08 7.19 -14.63
CA ALA A 81 -7.61 6.25 -15.62
C ALA A 81 -7.17 4.81 -15.34
N LEU A 82 -5.88 4.59 -15.04
CA LEU A 82 -5.33 3.26 -14.74
C LEU A 82 -5.91 2.66 -13.47
N PHE A 83 -5.98 3.42 -12.38
CA PHE A 83 -6.55 2.94 -11.12
C PHE A 83 -8.07 2.77 -11.20
N GLY A 84 -8.76 3.59 -12.00
CA GLY A 84 -10.17 3.39 -12.35
C GLY A 84 -10.41 2.06 -13.06
N ALA A 85 -9.60 1.77 -14.09
CA ALA A 85 -9.67 0.50 -14.81
C ALA A 85 -9.33 -0.71 -13.93
N LEU A 86 -8.27 -0.61 -13.10
CA LEU A 86 -7.89 -1.67 -12.16
C LEU A 86 -8.93 -1.90 -11.06
N PHE A 87 -9.59 -0.84 -10.59
CA PHE A 87 -10.69 -0.96 -9.64
C PHE A 87 -11.88 -1.69 -10.27
N ALA A 88 -12.30 -1.28 -11.47
CA ALA A 88 -13.37 -1.96 -12.20
C ALA A 88 -13.03 -3.45 -12.45
N GLN A 89 -11.80 -3.74 -12.87
CA GLN A 89 -11.29 -5.10 -13.01
C GLN A 89 -11.39 -5.88 -11.69
N SER A 90 -10.98 -5.29 -10.56
CA SER A 90 -11.02 -5.95 -9.25
C SER A 90 -12.46 -6.25 -8.79
N VAL A 91 -13.42 -5.36 -9.09
CA VAL A 91 -14.85 -5.59 -8.80
C VAL A 91 -15.40 -6.75 -9.61
N VAL A 92 -15.12 -6.78 -10.92
CA VAL A 92 -15.53 -7.88 -11.80
C VAL A 92 -14.91 -9.20 -11.32
N GLN A 93 -13.66 -9.18 -10.90
CA GLN A 93 -12.97 -10.35 -10.36
C GLN A 93 -13.58 -10.86 -9.05
N CYS A 94 -13.96 -9.96 -8.13
CA CYS A 94 -14.70 -10.35 -6.93
C CYS A 94 -16.03 -11.05 -7.28
N ALA A 95 -16.74 -10.55 -8.30
CA ALA A 95 -17.98 -11.17 -8.78
C ALA A 95 -17.73 -12.56 -9.38
N VAL A 96 -16.69 -12.72 -10.20
CA VAL A 96 -16.32 -14.01 -10.81
C VAL A 96 -15.84 -15.02 -9.76
N ALA A 97 -15.05 -14.59 -8.77
CA ALA A 97 -14.57 -15.46 -7.69
C ALA A 97 -15.73 -16.03 -6.86
N ARG A 98 -16.76 -15.23 -6.60
CA ARG A 98 -17.98 -15.68 -5.90
C ARG A 98 -18.78 -16.72 -6.68
N ALA A 99 -18.69 -16.73 -8.00
CA ALA A 99 -19.35 -17.71 -8.85
C ALA A 99 -18.65 -19.07 -8.91
N ARG A 100 -17.44 -19.24 -8.34
CA ARG A 100 -16.65 -20.50 -8.38
C ARG A 100 -16.29 -21.04 -6.99
N PRO A 101 -17.09 -21.88 -6.33
CA PRO A 101 -16.93 -22.20 -4.90
C PRO A 101 -15.66 -23.00 -4.49
N ALA A 102 -15.05 -23.79 -5.39
CA ALA A 102 -13.89 -24.63 -5.05
C ALA A 102 -12.55 -23.88 -5.05
N LYS A 103 -12.33 -22.99 -6.03
CA LYS A 103 -11.12 -22.14 -6.18
C LYS A 103 -11.35 -20.68 -5.72
N GLY A 104 -12.61 -20.26 -5.63
CA GLY A 104 -13.02 -18.88 -5.39
C GLY A 104 -12.67 -18.32 -4.02
N ARG A 105 -12.45 -19.15 -3.00
CA ARG A 105 -12.07 -18.65 -1.65
C ARG A 105 -10.67 -18.04 -1.61
N VAL A 106 -9.69 -18.66 -2.28
CA VAL A 106 -8.32 -18.12 -2.37
C VAL A 106 -8.30 -16.86 -3.23
N ALA A 107 -9.08 -16.85 -4.33
CA ALA A 107 -9.23 -15.68 -5.19
C ALA A 107 -9.96 -14.52 -4.47
N GLU A 108 -11.05 -14.80 -3.74
CA GLU A 108 -11.83 -13.80 -3.02
C GLU A 108 -11.05 -13.20 -1.84
N ALA A 109 -10.29 -14.02 -1.10
CA ALA A 109 -9.45 -13.59 0.03
C ALA A 109 -8.43 -12.51 -0.33
N ALA A 110 -8.26 -12.28 -1.62
CA ALA A 110 -7.10 -11.64 -2.16
C ALA A 110 -7.52 -10.55 -3.17
N ALA A 111 -8.64 -10.73 -3.87
CA ALA A 111 -9.32 -9.70 -4.65
C ALA A 111 -9.88 -8.54 -3.80
N TRP A 112 -10.46 -8.79 -2.63
CA TRP A 112 -11.06 -7.74 -1.79
C TRP A 112 -10.06 -6.69 -1.28
N PRO A 113 -8.93 -7.09 -0.69
CA PRO A 113 -7.89 -6.13 -0.31
C PRO A 113 -7.36 -5.33 -1.50
N CYS A 114 -7.27 -5.95 -2.67
CA CYS A 114 -6.73 -5.29 -3.86
C CYS A 114 -7.72 -4.31 -4.46
N ALA A 115 -9.01 -4.65 -4.54
CA ALA A 115 -10.07 -3.69 -4.86
C ALA A 115 -10.02 -2.48 -3.92
N GLY A 116 -9.80 -2.71 -2.62
CA GLY A 116 -9.60 -1.65 -1.64
C GLY A 116 -8.39 -0.75 -1.92
N VAL A 117 -7.24 -1.35 -2.24
CA VAL A 117 -6.02 -0.61 -2.64
C VAL A 117 -6.27 0.22 -3.89
N GLN A 118 -6.94 -0.33 -4.92
CA GLN A 118 -7.23 0.43 -6.13
C GLN A 118 -8.22 1.57 -5.88
N ALA A 119 -9.28 1.32 -5.10
CA ALA A 119 -10.26 2.35 -4.74
C ALA A 119 -9.61 3.50 -3.97
N LEU A 120 -8.75 3.17 -2.99
CA LEU A 120 -8.02 4.15 -2.19
C LEU A 120 -7.07 4.97 -3.06
N THR A 121 -6.34 4.31 -3.96
CA THR A 121 -5.38 4.98 -4.84
C THR A 121 -6.08 5.86 -5.87
N LEU A 122 -7.20 5.40 -6.41
CA LEU A 122 -8.08 6.20 -7.27
C LEU A 122 -8.58 7.44 -6.54
N LEU A 123 -9.11 7.27 -5.32
CA LEU A 123 -9.59 8.40 -4.51
C LEU A 123 -8.48 9.41 -4.24
N TYR A 124 -7.27 8.94 -3.90
CA TYR A 124 -6.10 9.80 -3.73
C TYR A 124 -5.82 10.67 -4.97
N TYR A 125 -5.70 10.05 -6.15
CA TYR A 125 -5.40 10.81 -7.37
C TYR A 125 -6.55 11.72 -7.82
N VAL A 126 -7.80 11.35 -7.56
CA VAL A 126 -8.97 12.22 -7.78
C VAL A 126 -8.92 13.45 -6.87
N VAL A 127 -8.59 13.26 -5.58
CA VAL A 127 -8.44 14.36 -4.61
C VAL A 127 -7.28 15.28 -5.01
N GLU A 128 -6.11 14.73 -5.35
CA GLU A 128 -4.93 15.48 -5.81
C GLU A 128 -5.17 16.30 -7.09
N ARG A 129 -6.06 15.83 -7.97
CA ARG A 129 -6.49 16.53 -9.18
C ARG A 129 -7.52 17.63 -8.89
N SER A 130 -8.29 17.48 -7.82
CA SER A 130 -9.35 18.42 -7.47
C SER A 130 -8.80 19.67 -6.78
N ASP A 131 -9.46 20.82 -6.97
CA ASP A 131 -9.13 22.04 -6.22
C ASP A 131 -9.42 21.89 -4.71
N ALA A 132 -10.10 20.80 -4.30
CA ALA A 132 -10.32 20.48 -2.89
C ALA A 132 -9.02 20.18 -2.12
N ALA A 133 -7.97 19.77 -2.83
CA ALA A 133 -6.65 19.64 -2.24
C ALA A 133 -6.13 21.03 -1.78
N CYS A 134 -6.31 22.08 -2.59
CA CYS A 134 -5.92 23.45 -2.26
C CYS A 134 -6.68 24.09 -1.09
N LEU A 135 -7.80 23.50 -0.62
CA LEU A 135 -8.66 24.11 0.40
C LEU A 135 -8.14 23.94 1.85
N VAL A 136 -7.12 23.10 2.07
CA VAL A 136 -6.59 22.82 3.42
C VAL A 136 -5.09 23.08 3.48
N MET A 137 -4.71 24.17 4.16
CA MET A 137 -3.32 24.52 4.45
C MET A 137 -2.68 23.44 5.35
N ALA A 138 -1.47 22.98 5.00
CA ALA A 138 -0.72 22.03 5.81
C ALA A 138 -0.45 22.61 7.22
N PRO A 139 -0.51 21.79 8.29
CA PRO A 139 -0.27 22.25 9.65
C PRO A 139 1.17 22.76 9.84
N PRO A 140 1.42 23.66 10.80
CA PRO A 140 2.71 24.35 10.95
C PRO A 140 3.94 23.44 11.12
N PHE A 141 3.78 22.25 11.70
CA PHE A 141 4.89 21.30 11.89
C PHE A 141 5.27 20.52 10.62
N LEU A 142 4.42 20.55 9.58
CA LEU A 142 4.69 20.04 8.23
C LEU A 142 4.77 21.17 7.19
N ALA A 143 4.50 22.42 7.58
CA ALA A 143 4.58 23.59 6.69
C ALA A 143 6.00 23.84 6.16
N ASN A 144 7.02 23.27 6.80
CA ASN A 144 8.41 23.25 6.34
C ASN A 144 8.78 22.00 5.51
N MET A 145 7.81 21.19 5.07
CA MET A 145 8.02 20.21 3.99
C MET A 145 8.23 20.96 2.66
N SER A 146 9.27 21.78 2.58
CA SER A 146 9.57 22.64 1.43
C SER A 146 10.48 21.97 0.40
N SER A 147 10.87 20.71 0.60
CA SER A 147 11.83 20.07 -0.31
C SER A 147 11.51 18.59 -0.61
N VAL A 148 11.03 18.38 -1.84
CA VAL A 148 11.59 17.44 -2.83
C VAL A 148 10.88 16.09 -3.12
N THR A 149 10.34 15.29 -2.19
CA THR A 149 10.02 13.87 -2.59
C THR A 149 8.60 13.34 -2.34
N ALA A 150 8.10 13.17 -1.12
CA ALA A 150 6.76 12.59 -0.89
C ALA A 150 5.85 13.52 -0.06
N ARG A 151 4.67 13.87 -0.58
CA ARG A 151 3.70 14.68 0.18
C ARG A 151 3.09 13.87 1.34
N PRO A 152 2.71 14.52 2.45
CA PRO A 152 2.12 13.84 3.62
C PRO A 152 0.97 12.89 3.25
N LEU A 153 0.12 13.29 2.29
CA LEU A 153 -1.01 12.49 1.83
C LEU A 153 -0.58 11.23 1.06
N HIS A 154 0.52 11.28 0.32
CA HIS A 154 1.07 10.12 -0.41
C HIS A 154 1.63 9.07 0.56
N LEU A 155 2.24 9.52 1.66
CA LEU A 155 2.73 8.65 2.74
C LEU A 155 1.57 7.96 3.48
N VAL A 156 0.46 8.66 3.69
CA VAL A 156 -0.79 8.09 4.21
C VAL A 156 -1.34 7.02 3.25
N LEU A 157 -1.38 7.31 1.94
CA LEU A 157 -1.74 6.33 0.91
C LEU A 157 -0.82 5.10 0.96
N TRP A 158 0.50 5.26 1.03
CA TRP A 158 1.44 4.14 1.10
C TRP A 158 1.26 3.31 2.36
N THR A 159 1.10 3.97 3.51
CA THR A 159 0.84 3.29 4.79
C THR A 159 -0.38 2.38 4.69
N CYS A 160 -1.48 2.86 4.12
CA CYS A 160 -2.68 2.07 3.90
C CYS A 160 -2.50 0.98 2.85
N SER A 161 -2.02 1.35 1.66
CA SER A 161 -1.97 0.45 0.51
C SER A 161 -0.98 -0.69 0.68
N VAL A 162 0.18 -0.45 1.31
CA VAL A 162 1.17 -1.48 1.62
C VAL A 162 0.65 -2.39 2.73
N SER A 163 0.02 -1.85 3.78
CA SER A 163 -0.58 -2.66 4.84
C SER A 163 -1.68 -3.59 4.30
N ALA A 164 -2.53 -3.08 3.41
CA ALA A 164 -3.58 -3.87 2.76
C ALA A 164 -2.99 -4.99 1.88
N GLN A 165 -1.90 -4.73 1.14
CA GLN A 165 -1.19 -5.74 0.36
C GLN A 165 -0.58 -6.83 1.25
N VAL A 166 0.01 -6.47 2.40
CA VAL A 166 0.52 -7.45 3.40
C VAL A 166 -0.62 -8.34 3.90
N LEU A 167 -1.75 -7.75 4.31
CA LEU A 167 -2.92 -8.52 4.76
C LEU A 167 -3.47 -9.45 3.68
N ALA A 168 -3.45 -9.01 2.42
CA ALA A 168 -3.86 -9.84 1.27
C ALA A 168 -2.96 -11.08 1.12
N ILE A 169 -1.64 -10.88 1.14
CA ILE A 169 -0.66 -11.96 1.03
C ILE A 169 -0.84 -12.99 2.16
N TYR A 170 -1.03 -12.52 3.40
CA TYR A 170 -1.30 -13.40 4.54
C TYR A 170 -2.64 -14.12 4.44
N SER A 171 -3.65 -13.50 3.83
CA SER A 171 -4.95 -14.12 3.60
C SER A 171 -4.83 -15.26 2.59
N VAL A 172 -4.05 -15.09 1.51
CA VAL A 172 -3.73 -16.16 0.55
C VAL A 172 -2.95 -17.29 1.21
N GLU A 173 -1.89 -16.99 1.97
CA GLU A 173 -1.11 -18.00 2.71
C GLU A 173 -2.03 -18.85 3.59
N ARG A 174 -2.93 -18.19 4.32
CA ARG A 174 -3.85 -18.85 5.26
C ARG A 174 -4.84 -19.76 4.54
N GLU A 175 -5.46 -19.30 3.46
CA GLU A 175 -6.41 -20.11 2.70
C GLU A 175 -5.75 -21.35 2.07
N LEU A 176 -4.51 -21.22 1.59
CA LEU A 176 -3.73 -22.35 1.09
C LEU A 176 -3.34 -23.31 2.21
N SER A 177 -2.93 -22.78 3.36
CA SER A 177 -2.55 -23.57 4.53
C SER A 177 -3.74 -24.30 5.16
N ALA A 178 -4.94 -23.71 5.13
CA ALA A 178 -6.17 -24.31 5.66
C ALA A 178 -6.62 -25.55 4.87
N ARG A 179 -6.14 -25.71 3.63
CA ARG A 179 -6.39 -26.91 2.82
C ARG A 179 -5.49 -28.09 3.21
N MET A 180 -4.50 -27.88 4.08
CA MET A 180 -3.58 -28.93 4.50
C MET A 180 -4.17 -29.78 5.64
N PRO A 181 -4.07 -31.12 5.58
CA PRO A 181 -4.51 -32.01 6.67
C PRO A 181 -3.77 -31.77 8.00
N ARG A 182 -2.51 -31.33 7.91
CA ARG A 182 -1.66 -30.97 9.06
C ARG A 182 -0.85 -29.73 8.71
N PRO A 183 -1.34 -28.52 9.02
CA PRO A 183 -0.56 -27.31 8.79
C PRO A 183 0.68 -27.31 9.70
N PRO A 184 1.86 -26.89 9.21
CA PRO A 184 3.04 -26.75 10.04
C PRO A 184 2.81 -25.67 11.12
N PRO A 185 3.50 -25.72 12.26
CA PRO A 185 3.50 -24.62 13.22
C PRO A 185 4.05 -23.38 12.54
N THR A 186 3.29 -22.27 12.56
CA THR A 186 3.70 -21.02 11.92
C THR A 186 3.74 -19.88 12.93
N ASN A 187 4.76 -19.02 12.78
CA ASN A 187 4.80 -17.71 13.43
C ASN A 187 4.05 -16.64 12.60
N ALA A 188 3.16 -17.04 11.68
CA ALA A 188 2.55 -16.17 10.67
C ALA A 188 1.88 -14.93 11.28
N ARG A 189 1.23 -15.08 12.45
CA ARG A 189 0.65 -13.94 13.18
C ARG A 189 1.70 -12.93 13.62
N ARG A 190 2.77 -13.41 14.27
CA ARG A 190 3.86 -12.54 14.75
C ARG A 190 4.57 -11.87 13.59
N ASP A 191 4.79 -12.60 12.51
CA ASP A 191 5.40 -12.08 11.29
C ASP A 191 4.52 -11.02 10.62
N CYS A 192 3.20 -11.24 10.53
CA CYS A 192 2.25 -10.26 10.01
C CYS A 192 2.24 -8.98 10.85
N CYS A 193 2.13 -9.08 12.18
CA CYS A 193 2.19 -7.92 13.06
C CYS A 193 3.53 -7.17 12.91
N ALA A 194 4.65 -7.89 12.86
CA ALA A 194 5.96 -7.29 12.67
C ALA A 194 6.09 -6.60 11.30
N ALA A 195 5.50 -7.18 10.24
CA ALA A 195 5.45 -6.56 8.92
C ALA A 195 4.61 -5.28 8.92
N LEU A 196 3.43 -5.28 9.54
CA LEU A 196 2.57 -4.10 9.64
C LEU A 196 3.24 -2.97 10.45
N VAL A 197 3.92 -3.29 11.55
CA VAL A 197 4.74 -2.32 12.28
C VAL A 197 5.87 -1.80 11.41
N ALA A 198 6.51 -2.66 10.62
CA ALA A 198 7.57 -2.25 9.70
C ALA A 198 7.04 -1.29 8.61
N VAL A 199 5.81 -1.46 8.10
CA VAL A 199 5.17 -0.47 7.20
C VAL A 199 5.09 0.89 7.88
N GLN A 200 4.57 0.93 9.11
CA GLN A 200 4.43 2.18 9.86
C GLN A 200 5.78 2.85 10.08
N VAL A 201 6.76 2.12 10.60
CA VAL A 201 8.11 2.65 10.88
C VAL A 201 8.76 3.17 9.60
N MET A 202 8.69 2.41 8.51
CA MET A 202 9.24 2.80 7.21
C MET A 202 8.62 4.11 6.72
N CYS A 203 7.29 4.17 6.60
CA CYS A 203 6.59 5.34 6.07
C CYS A 203 6.78 6.58 6.96
N TRP A 204 6.70 6.45 8.29
CA TRP A 204 6.87 7.59 9.20
C TRP A 204 8.31 8.07 9.30
N CYS A 205 9.31 7.18 9.25
CA CYS A 205 10.71 7.60 9.21
C CYS A 205 11.02 8.35 7.91
N SER A 206 10.51 7.89 6.77
CA SER A 206 10.63 8.61 5.50
C SER A 206 9.90 9.96 5.53
N ALA A 207 8.72 10.04 6.14
CA ALA A 207 7.99 11.30 6.30
C ALA A 207 8.80 12.33 7.12
N LEU A 208 9.39 11.90 8.23
CA LEU A 208 10.20 12.76 9.10
C LEU A 208 11.52 13.17 8.44
N LEU A 209 12.06 12.31 7.57
CA LEU A 209 13.25 12.59 6.78
C LEU A 209 12.97 13.66 5.72
N ASP A 210 11.84 13.57 5.01
CA ASP A 210 11.42 14.56 4.01
C ASP A 210 11.00 15.90 4.66
N ALA A 211 10.44 15.87 5.88
CA ALA A 211 10.00 17.08 6.58
C ALA A 211 11.12 17.95 7.16
N ARG A 212 12.34 17.41 7.25
CA ARG A 212 13.49 18.14 7.78
C ARG A 212 14.50 18.29 6.64
N ALA A 213 14.42 19.45 5.98
CA ALA A 213 15.30 19.89 4.89
C ALA A 213 16.79 19.48 5.06
N PRO A 214 17.52 19.28 3.95
CA PRO A 214 18.75 18.50 3.92
C PRO A 214 19.89 19.18 4.66
N GLY A 215 20.20 18.64 5.83
CA GLY A 215 21.45 18.85 6.52
C GLY A 215 21.87 17.52 7.12
N ALA A 216 23.10 17.08 6.82
CA ALA A 216 23.71 15.86 7.34
C ALA A 216 23.93 15.95 8.86
N THR A 217 22.85 16.02 9.61
CA THR A 217 22.82 15.79 11.04
C THR A 217 22.68 14.29 11.24
N GLY A 218 23.36 13.71 12.25
CA GLY A 218 23.30 12.26 12.51
C GLY A 218 21.87 11.70 12.65
N TYR A 219 20.90 12.56 12.93
CA TYR A 219 19.48 12.26 12.97
C TYR A 219 18.89 11.83 11.61
N GLY A 220 19.24 12.50 10.51
CA GLY A 220 18.72 12.16 9.17
C GLY A 220 19.22 10.80 8.68
N LEU A 221 20.51 10.50 8.92
CA LEU A 221 21.09 9.19 8.62
C LEU A 221 20.46 8.06 9.46
N ALA A 222 20.16 8.32 10.73
CA ALA A 222 19.49 7.36 11.60
C ALA A 222 18.06 7.05 11.11
N LEU A 223 17.29 8.06 10.69
CA LEU A 223 15.95 7.87 10.12
C LEU A 223 15.98 7.11 8.80
N ALA A 224 16.93 7.43 7.91
CA ALA A 224 17.12 6.71 6.66
C ALA A 224 17.48 5.23 6.92
N ALA A 225 18.42 4.96 7.83
CA ALA A 225 18.81 3.61 8.21
C ALA A 225 17.64 2.82 8.83
N LEU A 226 16.84 3.47 9.69
CA LEU A 226 15.66 2.86 10.29
C LEU A 226 14.58 2.56 9.26
N SER A 227 14.34 3.47 8.31
CA SER A 227 13.41 3.25 7.19
C SER A 227 13.85 2.08 6.31
N CYS A 228 15.13 2.00 5.95
CA CYS A 228 15.71 0.87 5.21
C CYS A 228 15.61 -0.45 5.99
N ALA A 229 15.94 -0.46 7.28
CA ALA A 229 15.83 -1.65 8.12
C ALA A 229 14.38 -2.15 8.20
N ALA A 230 13.43 -1.23 8.37
CA ALA A 230 12.00 -1.53 8.36
C ALA A 230 11.55 -2.05 6.98
N PHE A 231 12.01 -1.45 5.87
CA PHE A 231 11.73 -1.93 4.52
C PHE A 231 12.19 -3.39 4.30
N TYR A 232 13.41 -3.74 4.71
CA TYR A 232 13.88 -5.12 4.58
C TYR A 232 13.17 -6.09 5.53
N ALA A 233 12.79 -5.64 6.73
CA ALA A 233 11.96 -6.43 7.64
C ALA A 233 10.56 -6.69 7.03
N LEU A 234 9.97 -5.69 6.39
CA LEU A 234 8.72 -5.79 5.64
C LEU A 234 8.85 -6.75 4.45
N LEU A 235 9.92 -6.69 3.66
CA LEU A 235 10.12 -7.63 2.55
C LEU A 235 10.27 -9.07 3.04
N ALA A 236 11.02 -9.28 4.13
CA ALA A 236 11.24 -10.60 4.70
C ALA A 236 9.94 -11.18 5.29
N LYS A 237 9.24 -10.43 6.15
CA LYS A 237 8.10 -10.91 6.94
C LYS A 237 6.74 -10.66 6.28
N GLY A 238 6.60 -9.60 5.50
CA GLY A 238 5.36 -9.21 4.84
C GLY A 238 5.16 -9.79 3.44
N VAL A 239 6.26 -10.13 2.75
CA VAL A 239 6.23 -10.58 1.35
C VAL A 239 6.82 -11.97 1.20
N ARG A 240 8.15 -12.12 1.34
CA ARG A 240 8.85 -13.37 0.99
C ARG A 240 8.46 -14.52 1.90
N GLY A 241 8.42 -14.30 3.22
CA GLY A 241 8.03 -15.30 4.21
C GLY A 241 6.65 -15.92 3.94
N PRO A 242 5.56 -15.13 3.93
CA PRO A 242 4.22 -15.68 3.70
C PRO A 242 4.03 -16.26 2.30
N LEU A 243 4.61 -15.66 1.25
CA LEU A 243 4.52 -16.24 -0.11
C LEU A 243 5.28 -17.57 -0.23
N ALA A 244 6.44 -17.71 0.40
CA ALA A 244 7.17 -18.98 0.43
C ALA A 244 6.40 -20.07 1.20
N ARG A 245 5.77 -19.72 2.34
CA ARG A 245 4.90 -20.64 3.08
C ARG A 245 3.68 -21.04 2.26
N GLY A 246 3.04 -20.08 1.59
CA GLY A 246 1.93 -20.34 0.65
C GLY A 246 2.34 -21.25 -0.50
N ALA A 247 3.51 -21.02 -1.11
CA ALA A 247 4.04 -21.86 -2.18
C ALA A 247 4.32 -23.29 -1.71
N ALA A 248 4.93 -23.45 -0.53
CA ALA A 248 5.15 -24.76 0.08
C ALA A 248 3.83 -25.50 0.37
N ALA A 249 2.80 -24.77 0.84
CA ALA A 249 1.47 -25.33 1.05
C ALA A 249 0.82 -25.77 -0.27
N ALA A 250 0.92 -24.95 -1.32
CA ALA A 250 0.42 -25.27 -2.65
C ALA A 250 1.10 -26.52 -3.25
N ARG A 251 2.44 -26.62 -3.17
CA ARG A 251 3.18 -27.83 -3.61
C ARG A 251 2.73 -29.09 -2.90
N ARG A 252 2.54 -29.03 -1.58
CA ARG A 252 2.02 -30.17 -0.78
C ARG A 252 0.59 -30.54 -1.19
N GLY A 253 -0.21 -29.55 -1.58
CA GLY A 253 -1.52 -29.72 -2.18
C GLY A 253 -1.51 -30.19 -3.64
N LYS A 254 -0.32 -30.47 -4.21
CA LYS A 254 -0.09 -30.84 -5.62
C LYS A 254 -0.50 -29.75 -6.62
N ASP A 255 -0.46 -28.49 -6.21
CA ASP A 255 -0.75 -27.32 -7.04
C ASP A 255 0.55 -26.55 -7.37
N GLU A 256 1.39 -27.17 -8.22
CA GLU A 256 2.69 -26.60 -8.64
C GLU A 256 2.54 -25.26 -9.35
N ARG A 257 1.41 -25.05 -10.02
CA ARG A 257 1.14 -23.81 -10.73
C ARG A 257 0.95 -22.64 -9.77
N ILE A 258 0.10 -22.80 -8.74
CA ILE A 258 -0.07 -21.77 -7.71
C ILE A 258 1.26 -21.54 -6.98
N ALA A 259 2.02 -22.59 -6.69
CA ALA A 259 3.33 -22.44 -6.05
C ALA A 259 4.29 -21.57 -6.88
N ALA A 260 4.43 -21.84 -8.18
CA ALA A 260 5.28 -21.05 -9.06
C ALA A 260 4.80 -19.59 -9.20
N GLN A 261 3.50 -19.35 -9.18
CA GLN A 261 2.94 -17.99 -9.20
C GLN A 261 3.28 -17.20 -7.93
N LEU A 262 3.21 -17.83 -6.76
CA LEU A 262 3.57 -17.18 -5.48
C LEU A 262 5.06 -16.87 -5.40
N GLU A 263 5.93 -17.73 -5.95
CA GLU A 263 7.37 -17.47 -6.04
C GLU A 263 7.68 -16.28 -6.96
N ARG A 264 7.03 -16.21 -8.14
CA ARG A 264 7.15 -15.05 -9.03
C ARG A 264 6.62 -13.77 -8.40
N ALA A 265 5.51 -13.86 -7.66
CA ALA A 265 4.96 -12.74 -6.92
C ALA A 265 5.96 -12.19 -5.91
N ALA A 266 6.68 -13.05 -5.19
CA ALA A 266 7.68 -12.63 -4.21
C ALA A 266 8.85 -11.86 -4.85
N VAL A 267 9.32 -12.32 -6.02
CA VAL A 267 10.35 -11.62 -6.81
C VAL A 267 9.82 -10.27 -7.27
N PHE A 268 8.61 -10.24 -7.82
CA PHE A 268 8.02 -9.00 -8.31
C PHE A 268 7.84 -7.96 -7.21
N PHE A 269 7.19 -8.31 -6.10
CA PHE A 269 6.98 -7.37 -4.99
C PHE A 269 8.31 -6.84 -4.47
N THR A 270 9.33 -7.69 -4.40
CA THR A 270 10.69 -7.24 -4.09
C THR A 270 11.13 -6.17 -5.10
N VAL A 271 11.17 -6.46 -6.39
CA VAL A 271 11.70 -5.55 -7.42
C VAL A 271 10.88 -4.26 -7.50
N ALA A 272 9.56 -4.37 -7.56
CA ALA A 272 8.65 -3.23 -7.67
C ALA A 272 8.77 -2.29 -6.47
N TRP A 273 8.85 -2.83 -5.25
CA TRP A 273 8.93 -1.99 -4.05
C TRP A 273 10.31 -1.35 -3.84
N HIS A 274 11.38 -1.87 -4.44
CA HIS A 274 12.68 -1.17 -4.46
C HIS A 274 12.65 0.07 -5.37
N GLY A 275 11.67 0.20 -6.28
CA GLY A 275 11.50 1.40 -7.09
C GLY A 275 11.33 2.67 -6.23
N PHE A 276 10.60 2.58 -5.11
CA PHE A 276 10.36 3.73 -4.23
C PHE A 276 11.63 4.32 -3.60
N PRO A 277 12.48 3.55 -2.89
CA PRO A 277 13.72 4.08 -2.34
C PRO A 277 14.73 4.50 -3.43
N LEU A 278 14.69 3.88 -4.63
CA LEU A 278 15.52 4.31 -5.76
C LEU A 278 15.12 5.69 -6.28
N VAL A 279 13.82 5.93 -6.49
CA VAL A 279 13.28 7.23 -6.90
C VAL A 279 13.57 8.29 -5.85
N TRP A 280 13.37 7.96 -4.57
CA TRP A 280 13.70 8.83 -3.45
C TRP A 280 15.18 9.21 -3.44
N GLY A 281 16.07 8.21 -3.51
CA GLY A 281 17.52 8.43 -3.49
C GLY A 281 18.00 9.27 -4.67
N ALA A 282 17.44 9.06 -5.86
CA ALA A 282 17.77 9.86 -7.04
C ALA A 282 17.36 11.34 -6.88
N GLY A 283 16.22 11.60 -6.21
CA GLY A 283 15.79 12.95 -5.86
C GLY A 283 16.69 13.61 -4.82
N VAL A 284 17.01 12.90 -3.73
CA VAL A 284 17.87 13.42 -2.65
C VAL A 284 19.30 13.69 -3.13
N LEU A 285 19.83 12.87 -4.03
CA LEU A 285 21.14 13.10 -4.64
C LEU A 285 21.15 14.21 -5.70
N GLY A 286 19.98 14.81 -6.01
CA GLY A 286 19.85 15.86 -7.02
C GLY A 286 20.05 15.36 -8.46
N VAL A 287 19.99 14.04 -8.69
CA VAL A 287 20.16 13.42 -10.02
C VAL A 287 18.93 13.68 -10.91
N VAL A 288 17.76 13.81 -10.30
CA VAL A 288 16.48 14.11 -10.97
C VAL A 288 15.75 15.20 -10.21
N GLY A 289 15.17 16.15 -10.96
CA GLY A 289 14.33 17.20 -10.37
C GLY A 289 12.98 16.68 -9.86
N ASP A 290 12.34 17.47 -9.01
CA ASP A 290 11.11 17.14 -8.28
C ASP A 290 9.97 16.60 -9.17
N ALA A 291 9.77 17.17 -10.36
CA ALA A 291 8.73 16.71 -11.28
C ALA A 291 8.96 15.26 -11.72
N ARG A 292 10.20 14.88 -12.00
CA ARG A 292 10.58 13.52 -12.41
C ARG A 292 10.56 12.54 -11.25
N VAL A 293 10.88 12.99 -10.04
CA VAL A 293 10.71 12.20 -8.82
C VAL A 293 9.23 11.86 -8.62
N ARG A 294 8.32 12.83 -8.77
CA ARG A 294 6.88 12.61 -8.67
C ARG A 294 6.39 11.63 -9.73
N LEU A 295 6.81 11.80 -10.98
CA LEU A 295 6.50 10.85 -12.06
C LEU A 295 7.05 9.45 -11.74
N GLY A 296 8.26 9.37 -11.19
CA GLY A 296 8.87 8.13 -10.72
C GLY A 296 8.02 7.42 -9.66
N TYR A 297 7.47 8.14 -8.69
CA TYR A 297 6.56 7.58 -7.69
C TYR A 297 5.24 7.12 -8.29
N VAL A 298 4.70 7.87 -9.24
CA VAL A 298 3.51 7.46 -10.01
C VAL A 298 3.78 6.14 -10.73
N LEU A 299 4.92 6.00 -11.41
CA LEU A 299 5.32 4.76 -12.08
C LEU A 299 5.48 3.61 -11.08
N CYS A 300 6.12 3.86 -9.93
CA CYS A 300 6.25 2.87 -8.87
C CYS A 300 4.88 2.44 -8.33
N ASP A 301 3.94 3.38 -8.16
CA ASP A 301 2.58 3.09 -7.72
C ASP A 301 1.83 2.25 -8.75
N VAL A 302 1.91 2.60 -10.04
CA VAL A 302 1.31 1.82 -11.12
C VAL A 302 1.88 0.40 -11.09
N VAL A 303 3.21 0.24 -11.13
CA VAL A 303 3.87 -1.09 -11.17
C VAL A 303 3.52 -1.91 -9.92
N ALA A 304 3.72 -1.35 -8.72
CA ALA A 304 3.53 -2.06 -7.46
C ALA A 304 2.06 -2.48 -7.22
N LYS A 305 1.11 -1.69 -7.73
CA LYS A 305 -0.33 -1.96 -7.55
C LYS A 305 -0.96 -2.66 -8.76
N PHE A 306 -0.28 -2.78 -9.91
CA PHE A 306 -0.76 -3.55 -11.08
C PHE A 306 -0.69 -5.07 -10.87
N LEU A 307 0.42 -5.58 -10.34
CA LEU A 307 0.66 -7.03 -10.34
C LEU A 307 -0.24 -7.84 -9.39
N PRO A 308 -0.70 -7.35 -8.22
CA PRO A 308 -1.69 -8.06 -7.42
C PRO A 308 -2.88 -8.51 -8.28
N ALA A 309 -3.40 -7.63 -9.14
CA ALA A 309 -4.49 -7.95 -10.07
C ALA A 309 -4.11 -9.06 -11.07
N SER A 310 -2.88 -9.09 -11.58
CA SER A 310 -2.41 -10.12 -12.52
C SER A 310 -2.16 -11.49 -11.86
N ILE A 311 -1.71 -11.51 -10.60
CA ILE A 311 -1.64 -12.73 -9.77
C ILE A 311 -3.06 -13.26 -9.56
N TYR A 312 -4.06 -12.41 -9.32
CA TYR A 312 -5.46 -12.85 -9.25
C TYR A 312 -6.06 -13.35 -10.54
N VAL A 313 -5.82 -12.68 -11.67
CA VAL A 313 -6.22 -13.20 -13.00
C VAL A 313 -5.69 -14.63 -13.13
N SER A 314 -4.43 -14.84 -12.77
CA SER A 314 -3.77 -16.13 -12.90
C SER A 314 -4.26 -17.20 -11.90
N LEU A 315 -4.84 -16.80 -10.76
CA LEU A 315 -5.41 -17.67 -9.72
C LEU A 315 -6.92 -17.94 -9.91
N ALA A 316 -7.65 -17.01 -10.54
CA ALA A 316 -9.11 -17.04 -10.64
C ALA A 316 -9.63 -17.53 -12.00
N VAL A 317 -8.88 -17.30 -13.08
CA VAL A 317 -9.41 -17.44 -14.44
C VAL A 317 -9.35 -18.88 -14.95
N ASP A 318 -8.45 -19.73 -14.46
CA ASP A 318 -8.29 -21.05 -15.10
C ASP A 318 -9.19 -22.19 -14.58
N PRO A 319 -9.75 -22.99 -15.52
CA PRO A 319 -10.72 -24.07 -15.26
C PRO A 319 -10.21 -25.10 -14.25
#